data_AF-A0A7R9K6R8-F1
#
_entry.id   AF-A0A7R9K6R8-F1
#
_cell.length_a   1.000
_cell.length_b   1.000
_cell.length_c   1.000
_cell.angle_alpha   90.00
_cell.angle_beta   90.00
_cell.angle_gamma   90.00
#
_symmetry.space_group_name_H-M   'P 1'
#
loop_
_entity.id
_entity.type
_entity.pdbx_description
1 polymer ?
#
loop_
_entity_poly.entity_id
_entity_poly.type
_entity_poly.pdbx_seq_one_letter_code
_entity_poly.pdbx_strand_id
1 'polypeptide(L)'
;MAVTHRENTESSVRPVMTELTSLGAAMAAGSAAGIEVWNMDSIKPVPCDSFKPRISEDAIVANPCVPERDQRYSKWKMAVERSFNWDNSKV
;
A
#
# COMPACT_ATOMS: atom_id res chain seq x y z
N MET A 1 -2.73 -23.66 -21.05
CA MET A 1 -2.53 -22.22 -21.34
C MET A 1 -1.98 -21.60 -20.06
N ALA A 2 -0.66 -21.47 -19.97
CA ALA A 2 0.03 -21.05 -18.75
C ALA A 2 -0.13 -19.54 -18.55
N VAL A 3 -0.62 -19.15 -17.37
CA VAL A 3 -0.56 -17.75 -16.93
C VAL A 3 0.84 -17.53 -16.38
N THR A 4 1.78 -17.14 -17.26
CA THR A 4 3.03 -16.49 -16.86
C THR A 4 2.68 -15.07 -16.41
N HIS A 5 2.28 -14.91 -15.14
CA HIS A 5 2.23 -13.59 -14.52
C HIS A 5 3.66 -13.22 -14.12
N ARG A 6 4.21 -12.32 -14.94
CA ARG A 6 5.55 -11.76 -14.90
C ARG A 6 5.92 -11.22 -13.52
N GLU A 7 7.03 -11.73 -12.99
CA GLU A 7 8.19 -10.98 -12.50
C GLU A 7 8.05 -9.45 -12.63
N ASN A 8 7.80 -8.75 -11.51
CA ASN A 8 8.11 -7.33 -11.20
C ASN A 8 7.07 -6.74 -10.22
N THR A 9 7.26 -6.87 -8.90
CA THR A 9 6.82 -5.87 -7.88
C THR A 9 7.30 -6.26 -6.47
N GLU A 10 8.61 -6.24 -6.18
CA GLU A 10 9.09 -6.29 -4.78
C GLU A 10 9.34 -4.89 -4.18
N SER A 11 9.09 -3.84 -4.97
CA SER A 11 9.26 -2.47 -4.52
C SER A 11 7.98 -1.68 -4.69
N SER A 12 7.50 -1.10 -3.59
CA SER A 12 6.42 -0.11 -3.61
C SER A 12 7.01 1.26 -3.96
N VAL A 13 6.30 2.05 -4.76
CA VAL A 13 6.68 3.44 -5.04
C VAL A 13 5.94 4.32 -4.04
N ARG A 14 6.67 5.18 -3.33
CA ARG A 14 6.05 6.14 -2.41
C ARG A 14 6.53 7.57 -2.75
N PRO A 15 5.66 8.58 -2.65
CA PRO A 15 6.07 9.95 -2.83
C PRO A 15 6.96 10.39 -1.66
N VAL A 16 7.88 11.31 -1.93
CA VAL A 16 8.75 11.90 -0.90
C VAL A 16 7.95 12.72 0.12
N MET A 17 6.83 13.32 -0.30
CA MET A 17 5.89 14.02 0.57
C MET A 17 4.66 13.14 0.84
N THR A 18 4.33 12.94 2.11
CA THR A 18 3.21 12.07 2.55
C THR A 18 1.86 12.77 2.58
N GLU A 19 1.84 14.10 2.58
CA GLU A 19 0.62 14.92 2.70
C GLU A 19 -0.17 15.01 1.38
N LEU A 20 -0.49 13.86 0.80
CA LEU A 20 -1.23 13.74 -0.45
C LEU A 20 -2.68 14.23 -0.31
N THR A 21 -3.30 14.05 0.86
CA THR A 21 -4.67 14.51 1.09
C THR A 21 -4.76 16.04 1.02
N SER A 22 -3.84 16.74 1.70
CA SER A 22 -3.77 18.20 1.67
C SER A 22 -3.38 18.71 0.28
N LEU A 23 -2.45 18.03 -0.39
CA LEU A 23 -2.09 18.36 -1.78
C LEU A 23 -3.30 18.23 -2.71
N GLY A 24 -4.05 17.14 -2.61
CA GLY A 24 -5.26 16.92 -3.42
C GLY A 24 -6.31 18.01 -3.19
N ALA A 25 -6.55 18.40 -1.94
CA ALA A 25 -7.43 19.52 -1.62
C ALA A 25 -6.95 20.85 -2.22
N ALA A 26 -5.64 21.13 -2.12
CA ALA A 26 -5.05 22.33 -2.68
C ALA A 26 -5.12 22.38 -4.22
N MET A 27 -4.87 21.24 -4.88
CA MET A 27 -5.00 21.11 -6.34
C MET A 27 -6.44 21.34 -6.80
N ALA A 28 -7.42 20.75 -6.10
CA ALA A 28 -8.84 20.93 -6.40
C ALA A 28 -9.28 22.39 -6.21
N ALA A 29 -8.88 23.03 -5.10
CA ALA A 29 -9.17 24.43 -4.85
C ALA A 29 -8.49 25.35 -5.88
N GLY A 30 -7.23 25.08 -6.23
CA GLY A 30 -6.48 25.87 -7.21
C GLY A 30 -7.04 25.78 -8.64
N SER A 31 -7.69 24.67 -8.99
CA SER A 31 -8.33 24.47 -10.30
C SER A 31 -9.78 24.94 -10.36
N ALA A 32 -10.35 25.41 -9.25
CA ALA A 32 -11.74 25.86 -9.23
C ALA A 32 -11.95 27.11 -10.09
N ALA A 33 -13.16 27.22 -10.66
CA ALA A 33 -13.55 28.35 -11.50
C ALA A 33 -13.39 29.67 -10.73
N GLY A 34 -12.77 30.66 -11.37
CA GLY A 34 -12.48 31.96 -10.76
C GLY A 34 -11.21 32.02 -9.91
N ILE A 35 -10.54 30.88 -9.66
CA ILE A 35 -9.18 30.84 -9.08
C ILE A 35 -8.17 30.50 -10.20
N GLU A 36 -8.34 29.36 -10.86
CA GLU A 36 -7.58 28.95 -12.07
C GLU A 36 -6.04 29.04 -11.94
N VAL A 37 -5.50 28.98 -10.72
CA VAL A 37 -4.05 29.01 -10.46
C VAL A 37 -3.39 27.64 -10.67
N TRP A 38 -4.18 26.59 -10.80
CA TRP A 38 -3.72 25.22 -11.02
C TRP A 38 -4.34 24.61 -12.27
N ASN A 39 -3.51 24.11 -13.19
CA ASN A 39 -3.95 23.41 -14.40
C ASN A 39 -3.84 21.89 -14.22
N MET A 40 -4.98 21.18 -14.25
CA MET A 40 -5.01 19.72 -14.11
C MET A 40 -4.50 18.97 -15.34
N ASP A 41 -4.47 19.60 -16.52
CA ASP A 41 -3.97 18.98 -17.75
C ASP A 41 -2.43 19.02 -17.82
N SER A 42 -1.78 19.76 -16.90
CA SER A 42 -0.33 19.95 -16.86
C SER A 42 0.26 19.58 -15.49
N ILE A 43 -0.07 18.38 -14.99
CA ILE A 43 0.47 17.89 -13.73
C ILE A 43 1.91 17.41 -13.92
N LYS A 44 2.83 17.98 -13.13
CA LYS A 44 4.23 17.53 -13.09
C LYS A 44 4.38 16.23 -12.30
N PRO A 45 5.32 15.34 -12.69
CA PRO A 45 5.63 14.15 -11.90
C PRO A 45 6.01 14.53 -10.47
N VAL A 46 5.40 13.84 -9.50
CA VAL A 46 5.74 13.99 -8.08
C VAL A 46 7.04 13.21 -7.81
N PRO A 47 8.01 13.77 -7.07
CA PRO A 47 9.19 13.04 -6.64
C PRO A 47 8.80 11.82 -5.80
N CYS A 48 9.26 10.63 -6.22
CA CYS A 48 8.99 9.37 -5.56
C CYS A 48 10.28 8.58 -5.34
N ASP A 49 10.34 7.81 -4.26
CA ASP A 49 11.36 6.80 -4.00
C ASP A 49 10.77 5.39 -4.09
N SER A 50 11.66 4.42 -4.30
CA SER A 50 11.33 3.01 -4.36
C SER A 50 11.62 2.37 -3.01
N PHE A 51 10.60 1.81 -2.38
CA PHE A 51 10.69 1.16 -1.08
C PHE A 51 10.63 -0.35 -1.24
N LYS A 52 11.65 -1.04 -0.73
CA LYS A 52 11.65 -2.50 -0.61
C LYS A 52 11.40 -2.92 0.84
N PRO A 53 10.43 -3.79 1.12
CA PRO A 53 10.22 -4.34 2.46
C PRO A 53 11.46 -5.07 2.97
N ARG A 54 11.76 -4.90 4.27
CA ARG A 54 12.88 -5.61 4.91
C ARG A 54 12.62 -7.12 5.08
N ILE A 55 11.36 -7.53 5.10
CA ILE A 55 10.96 -8.94 5.15
C ILE A 55 10.98 -9.45 3.71
N SER A 56 12.16 -9.80 3.23
CA SER A 56 12.36 -10.40 1.91
C SER A 56 11.83 -11.84 1.89
N GLU A 57 11.34 -12.30 0.73
CA GLU A 57 10.95 -13.70 0.52
C GLU A 57 12.13 -14.68 0.75
N ASP A 58 13.36 -14.20 0.60
CA ASP A 58 14.62 -14.96 0.69
C ASP A 58 15.24 -15.04 2.09
N ALA A 59 14.58 -14.55 3.14
CA ALA A 59 15.10 -14.73 4.50
C ALA A 59 14.99 -16.21 4.90
N ILE A 60 16.01 -17.00 4.57
CA ILE A 60 16.21 -18.41 4.97
C ILE A 60 16.28 -18.46 6.50
N VAL A 61 15.14 -18.49 7.16
CA VAL A 61 15.00 -18.84 8.58
C VAL A 61 14.76 -20.34 8.68
N ALA A 62 15.85 -21.12 8.71
CA ALA A 62 15.96 -22.47 9.28
C ALA A 62 14.92 -23.56 8.94
N ASN A 63 13.98 -23.33 8.01
CA ASN A 63 12.91 -24.27 7.68
C ASN A 63 12.52 -24.14 6.19
N PRO A 64 12.68 -25.18 5.36
CA PRO A 64 12.65 -25.05 3.90
C PRO A 64 11.23 -25.04 3.30
N CYS A 65 10.24 -24.31 3.86
CA CYS A 65 8.86 -24.50 3.37
C CYS A 65 7.89 -23.31 3.30
N VAL A 66 8.07 -22.16 3.97
CA VAL A 66 7.14 -21.00 3.79
C VAL A 66 7.83 -19.66 4.04
N PRO A 67 7.73 -18.66 3.13
CA PRO A 67 8.28 -17.31 3.34
C PRO A 67 7.77 -16.64 4.61
N GLU A 68 8.62 -15.87 5.30
CA GLU A 68 8.30 -15.23 6.58
C GLU A 68 7.05 -14.32 6.49
N ARG A 69 6.90 -13.58 5.38
CA ARG A 69 5.72 -12.74 5.09
C ARG A 69 4.43 -13.55 5.21
N ASP A 70 4.39 -14.74 4.64
CA ASP A 70 3.19 -15.57 4.55
C ASP A 70 2.86 -16.18 5.92
N GLN A 71 3.87 -16.50 6.73
CA GLN A 71 3.67 -16.92 8.12
C GLN A 71 3.03 -15.81 8.96
N ARG A 72 3.51 -14.57 8.83
CA ARG A 72 2.94 -13.40 9.52
C ARG A 72 1.52 -13.12 9.04
N TYR A 73 1.27 -13.20 7.74
CA TYR A 73 -0.06 -13.01 7.15
C TYR A 73 -1.07 -14.08 7.60
N SER A 74 -0.65 -15.34 7.68
CA SER A 74 -1.49 -16.43 8.21
C SER A 74 -1.89 -16.19 9.67
N LYS A 75 -0.94 -15.80 10.52
CA LYS A 75 -1.21 -15.44 11.92
C LYS A 75 -2.16 -14.24 12.05
N TRP A 76 -1.99 -13.23 11.21
CA TRP A 76 -2.90 -12.08 11.19
C TRP A 76 -4.34 -12.50 10.85
N LYS A 77 -4.55 -13.34 9.84
CA LYS A 77 -5.90 -13.86 9.50
C LYS A 77 -6.54 -14.60 10.67
N MET A 78 -5.78 -15.46 11.35
CA MET A 78 -6.24 -16.17 12.55
C MET A 78 -6.63 -15.22 13.70
N ALA A 79 -5.98 -14.07 13.82
CA ALA A 79 -6.32 -13.05 14.81
C ALA A 79 -7.59 -12.28 14.41
N VAL A 80 -7.73 -11.95 13.12
CA VAL A 80 -8.94 -11.32 12.57
C VAL A 80 -10.17 -12.21 12.81
N GLU A 81 -10.08 -13.50 12.52
CA GLU A 81 -11.17 -14.45 12.77
C GLU A 81 -11.59 -14.49 14.24
N ARG A 82 -10.62 -14.42 15.17
CA ARG A 82 -10.87 -14.37 16.62
C ARG A 82 -11.47 -13.05 17.10
N SER A 83 -11.35 -11.97 16.34
CA SER A 83 -11.91 -10.66 16.67
C SER A 83 -13.40 -10.53 16.32
N PHE A 84 -13.95 -11.46 15.55
CA PHE A 84 -15.36 -11.45 15.17
C PHE A 84 -16.29 -11.78 16.34
N ASN A 85 -17.52 -11.29 16.25
CA ASN A 85 -18.60 -11.55 17.21
C ASN A 85 -18.33 -11.09 18.65
N TRP A 86 -17.38 -10.18 18.85
CA TRP A 86 -17.04 -9.65 20.18
C TRP A 86 -18.26 -9.04 20.91
N ASP A 87 -19.16 -8.37 20.18
CA ASP A 87 -20.34 -7.68 20.74
C ASP A 87 -21.65 -8.48 20.59
N ASN A 88 -21.59 -9.69 20.02
CA ASN A 88 -22.79 -10.56 19.86
C ASN A 88 -23.10 -11.38 21.12
N SER A 89 -22.45 -11.09 22.25
CA SER A 89 -22.79 -11.65 23.55
C SER A 89 -24.12 -11.04 24.03
N LYS A 90 -25.23 -11.69 23.65
CA LYS A 90 -26.55 -11.40 24.21
C LYS A 90 -26.47 -11.61 25.74
N VAL A 91 -26.49 -10.52 26.50
CA VAL A 91 -26.78 -10.52 27.95
C VAL A 91 -28.27 -10.79 28.15
#